data_AF-A0A843CQU5-F1
#
_entry.id   AF-A0A843CQU5-F1
#
_cell.length_a   1.000
_cell.length_b   1.000
_cell.length_c   1.000
_cell.angle_alpha   90.00
_cell.angle_beta   90.00
_cell.angle_gamma   90.00
#
_symmetry.space_group_name_H-M   'P 1'
#
loop_
_entity.id
_entity.type
_entity.pdbx_description
1 polymer ?
#
loop_
_entity_poly.entity_id
_entity_poly.type
_entity_poly.pdbx_seq_one_letter_code
_entity_poly.pdbx_strand_id
1 'polypeptide(L)'
;MLVTENEIYGIKEFIDSLNFEKESAVIVEGKRDSTALKKLGFTEKVLEFHRFGGLTKFADSVSDHKNLIILFDSDRKGKYLTRRVIEQLEHRTKIDLSYKKKLVQITSGKIRAIEELGRYEQFLYGVAGFSY
;
A
#
# COMPACT_ATOMS: atom_id res chain seq x y z
N MET A 1 -16.64 4.18 -13.61
CA MET A 1 -15.89 2.90 -13.60
C MET A 1 -16.83 1.84 -13.05
N LEU A 2 -17.00 0.72 -13.74
CA LEU A 2 -17.73 -0.42 -13.20
C LEU A 2 -16.80 -1.17 -12.23
N VAL A 3 -17.19 -1.20 -10.95
CA VAL A 3 -16.54 -1.97 -9.88
C VAL A 3 -17.36 -3.24 -9.69
N THR A 4 -16.72 -4.39 -9.66
CA THR A 4 -17.38 -5.70 -9.49
C THR A 4 -17.35 -6.13 -8.02
N GLU A 5 -18.26 -7.03 -7.63
CA GLU A 5 -18.27 -7.61 -6.28
C GLU A 5 -16.95 -8.32 -5.94
N ASN A 6 -16.39 -9.08 -6.89
CA ASN A 6 -15.08 -9.73 -6.73
C ASN A 6 -13.95 -8.73 -6.48
N GLU A 7 -14.02 -7.55 -7.10
CA GLU A 7 -13.05 -6.47 -6.89
C GLU A 7 -13.20 -5.89 -5.48
N ILE A 8 -14.42 -5.68 -4.99
CA ILE A 8 -14.70 -5.21 -3.63
C ILE A 8 -14.21 -6.22 -2.59
N TYR A 9 -14.57 -7.50 -2.73
CA TYR A 9 -14.13 -8.57 -1.85
C TYR A 9 -12.60 -8.70 -1.86
N GLY A 10 -11.98 -8.65 -3.04
CA GLY A 10 -10.53 -8.69 -3.17
C GLY A 10 -9.83 -7.53 -2.47
N ILE A 11 -10.40 -6.32 -2.53
CA ILE A 11 -9.85 -5.16 -1.81
C ILE A 11 -10.01 -5.32 -0.30
N LYS A 12 -11.14 -5.82 0.20
CA LYS A 12 -11.34 -6.13 1.63
C LYS A 12 -10.27 -7.11 2.12
N GLU A 13 -10.14 -8.26 1.45
CA GLU A 13 -9.12 -9.28 1.73
C GLU A 13 -7.68 -8.74 1.61
N PHE A 14 -7.44 -7.80 0.70
CA PHE A 14 -6.15 -7.14 0.59
C PHE A 14 -5.83 -6.32 1.84
N ILE A 15 -6.77 -5.50 2.31
CA ILE A 15 -6.59 -4.70 3.54
C ILE A 15 -6.46 -5.60 4.77
N ASP A 16 -7.27 -6.64 4.87
CA ASP A 16 -7.17 -7.62 5.95
C ASP A 16 -5.79 -8.28 5.94
N SER A 17 -5.29 -8.71 4.77
CA SER A 17 -3.94 -9.28 4.66
C SER A 17 -2.85 -8.30 5.10
N LEU A 18 -2.96 -7.00 4.79
CA LEU A 18 -2.02 -5.99 5.32
C LEU A 18 -2.12 -5.86 6.85
N ASN A 19 -3.31 -5.92 7.43
CA ASN A 19 -3.50 -5.82 8.88
C ASN A 19 -2.94 -7.04 9.65
N PHE A 20 -2.84 -8.21 9.01
CA PHE A 20 -2.25 -9.42 9.60
C PHE A 20 -0.71 -9.43 9.58
N GLU A 21 -0.07 -8.53 8.83
CA GLU A 21 1.39 -8.42 8.70
C GLU A 21 2.04 -7.67 9.87
N LYS A 22 1.96 -8.24 11.08
CA LYS A 22 2.37 -7.57 12.33
C LYS A 22 3.86 -7.23 12.44
N GLU A 23 4.72 -7.90 11.68
CA GLU A 23 6.17 -7.62 11.66
C GLU A 23 6.61 -6.78 10.45
N SER A 24 5.65 -6.31 9.65
CA SER A 24 5.91 -5.58 8.40
C SER A 24 5.55 -4.11 8.53
N ALA A 25 6.40 -3.23 8.00
CA ALA A 25 6.05 -1.83 7.79
C ALA A 25 5.48 -1.63 6.39
N VAL A 26 4.32 -0.98 6.30
CA VAL A 26 3.73 -0.57 5.01
C VAL A 26 4.21 0.83 4.66
N ILE A 27 4.80 0.96 3.47
CA ILE A 27 5.38 2.20 2.97
C ILE A 27 4.61 2.68 1.73
N VAL A 28 4.30 3.97 1.72
CA VAL A 28 3.64 4.68 0.61
C VAL A 28 4.40 5.95 0.26
N GLU A 29 4.13 6.57 -0.90
CA GLU A 29 4.83 7.80 -1.29
C GLU A 29 4.40 8.99 -0.41
N GLY A 30 3.09 9.15 -0.17
CA GLY A 30 2.59 10.32 0.57
C GLY A 30 1.28 10.16 1.33
N LYS A 31 0.83 11.29 1.87
CA LYS A 31 -0.34 11.38 2.77
C LYS A 31 -1.67 10.94 2.12
N ARG A 32 -1.83 11.14 0.81
CA ARG A 32 -3.08 10.76 0.12
C ARG A 32 -3.22 9.24 0.06
N ASP A 33 -2.10 8.54 -0.17
CA ASP A 33 -2.04 7.08 -0.14
C ASP A 33 -2.32 6.52 1.26
N SER A 34 -1.68 7.09 2.29
CA SER A 34 -1.91 6.66 3.67
C SER A 34 -3.36 6.86 4.08
N THR A 35 -3.96 7.99 3.71
CA THR A 35 -5.38 8.29 3.95
C THR A 35 -6.29 7.30 3.23
N ALA A 36 -5.98 6.95 1.97
CA ALA A 36 -6.76 5.97 1.22
C ALA A 36 -6.75 4.59 1.90
N LEU A 37 -5.58 4.10 2.33
CA LEU A 37 -5.50 2.84 3.08
C LEU A 37 -6.28 2.89 4.40
N LYS A 38 -6.19 4.00 5.14
CA LYS A 38 -6.94 4.19 6.39
C LYS A 38 -8.44 4.15 6.19
N LYS A 39 -8.95 4.79 5.14
CA LYS A 39 -10.38 4.78 4.78
C LYS A 39 -10.92 3.39 4.45
N LEU A 40 -10.07 2.48 3.99
CA LEU A 40 -10.45 1.10 3.70
C LEU A 40 -10.28 0.14 4.88
N GLY A 41 -9.93 0.65 6.07
CA GLY A 41 -9.82 -0.17 7.29
C GLY A 41 -8.39 -0.62 7.64
N PHE A 42 -7.34 -0.08 7.01
CA PHE A 42 -5.97 -0.36 7.45
C PHE A 42 -5.70 0.31 8.82
N THR A 43 -5.35 -0.48 9.83
CA THR A 43 -5.29 -0.02 11.22
C THR A 43 -3.89 0.36 11.68
N GLU A 44 -2.86 -0.22 11.10
CA GLU A 44 -1.46 -0.03 11.50
C GLU A 44 -0.84 1.28 10.99
N LYS A 45 0.35 1.63 11.47
CA LYS A 45 1.07 2.83 11.04
C LYS A 45 1.54 2.69 9.60
N VAL A 46 1.25 3.70 8.76
CA VAL A 46 1.79 3.82 7.40
C VAL A 46 3.00 4.74 7.41
N LEU A 47 4.09 4.33 6.78
CA LEU A 47 5.29 5.15 6.60
C LEU A 47 5.20 5.92 5.27
N GLU A 48 5.11 7.25 5.36
CA GLU A 48 5.01 8.14 4.19
C GLU A 48 6.40 8.62 3.77
N PHE A 49 6.91 8.15 2.64
CA PHE A 49 8.27 8.45 2.16
C PHE A 49 8.57 9.96 2.13
N HIS A 50 7.63 10.79 1.63
CA HIS A 50 7.83 12.24 1.54
C HIS A 50 8.08 12.93 2.90
N ARG A 51 7.70 12.32 4.04
CA ARG A 51 7.94 12.90 5.37
C ARG A 51 9.38 12.76 5.87
N PHE A 52 10.17 11.87 5.27
CA PHE A 52 11.52 11.59 5.75
C PHE A 52 12.58 12.55 5.19
N GLY A 53 12.23 13.38 4.21
CA GLY A 53 13.14 14.40 3.67
C GLY A 53 14.33 13.82 2.88
N GLY A 54 14.20 12.60 2.35
CA GLY A 54 15.20 11.97 1.49
C GLY A 54 15.38 10.47 1.75
N LEU A 55 16.04 9.80 0.81
CA LEU A 55 16.25 8.35 0.84
C LEU A 55 17.09 7.88 2.03
N THR A 56 18.16 8.60 2.39
CA THR A 56 19.05 8.21 3.49
C THR A 56 18.32 8.22 4.83
N LYS A 57 17.65 9.34 5.16
CA LYS A 57 16.85 9.46 6.38
C LYS A 57 15.72 8.43 6.44
N PHE A 58 15.10 8.16 5.29
CA PHE A 58 14.12 7.09 5.18
C PHE A 58 14.75 5.73 5.51
N ALA A 59 15.85 5.35 4.85
CA ALA A 59 16.53 4.08 5.05
C ALA A 59 16.94 3.86 6.51
N ASP A 60 17.52 4.88 7.15
CA ASP A 60 17.90 4.82 8.57
C ASP A 60 16.68 4.65 9.49
N SER A 61 15.55 5.28 9.15
CA SER A 61 14.33 5.19 9.97
C SER A 61 13.59 3.85 9.87
N VAL A 62 13.85 3.09 8.81
CA VAL A 62 13.14 1.84 8.53
C VAL A 62 14.02 0.60 8.62
N SER A 63 15.34 0.76 8.83
CA SER A 63 16.30 -0.35 8.85
C SER A 63 16.02 -1.40 9.91
N ASP A 64 15.33 -1.03 10.99
CA ASP A 64 15.03 -1.92 12.12
C ASP A 64 13.76 -2.76 11.90
N HIS A 65 12.99 -2.50 10.84
CA HIS A 65 11.83 -3.31 10.49
C HIS A 65 12.29 -4.60 9.81
N LYS A 66 11.73 -5.74 10.22
CA LYS A 66 12.07 -7.05 9.64
C LYS A 66 11.64 -7.17 8.17
N ASN A 67 10.48 -6.61 7.84
CA ASN A 67 9.92 -6.65 6.50
C ASN A 67 9.33 -5.28 6.11
N LEU A 68 9.51 -4.90 4.85
CA LEU A 68 9.02 -3.67 4.26
C LEU A 68 8.11 -3.98 3.08
N ILE A 69 6.83 -3.67 3.21
CA ILE A 69 5.85 -3.77 2.13
C ILE A 69 5.82 -2.44 1.39
N ILE A 70 6.27 -2.41 0.14
CA ILE A 70 6.36 -1.18 -0.65
C ILE A 70 5.15 -1.05 -1.58
N LEU A 71 4.36 -0.01 -1.35
CA LEU A 71 3.18 0.36 -2.14
C LEU A 71 3.38 1.71 -2.84
N PHE A 72 4.54 1.92 -3.47
CA PHE A 72 4.74 3.09 -4.35
C PHE A 72 3.97 2.95 -5.66
N ASP A 73 3.76 4.07 -6.36
CA ASP A 73 3.01 4.08 -7.60
C ASP A 73 3.77 3.38 -8.73
N SER A 74 3.06 2.99 -9.79
CA SER A 74 3.67 2.27 -10.94
C SER A 74 4.25 3.22 -12.01
N ASP A 75 4.29 4.52 -11.72
CA ASP A 75 4.85 5.54 -12.60
C ASP A 75 6.39 5.51 -12.58
N ARG A 76 7.01 6.43 -13.35
CA ARG A 76 8.49 6.50 -13.44
C ARG A 76 9.13 6.83 -12.09
N LYS A 77 8.51 7.69 -11.28
CA LYS A 77 9.05 8.15 -10.01
C LYS A 77 8.95 7.06 -8.95
N GLY A 78 7.79 6.44 -8.80
CA GLY A 78 7.57 5.33 -7.89
C GLY A 78 8.48 4.15 -8.19
N LYS A 79 8.66 3.79 -9.48
CA LYS A 79 9.64 2.76 -9.90
C LYS A 79 11.08 3.12 -9.52
N TYR A 80 11.48 4.37 -9.73
CA TYR A 80 12.79 4.86 -9.31
C TYR A 80 12.97 4.75 -7.79
N LEU A 81 11.98 5.21 -7.00
CA LEU A 81 12.02 5.11 -5.55
C LEU A 81 12.08 3.66 -5.07
N THR A 82 11.27 2.76 -5.62
CA THR A 82 11.32 1.32 -5.27
C THR A 82 12.72 0.76 -5.49
N ARG A 83 13.32 1.02 -6.65
CA ARG A 83 14.69 0.55 -6.94
C ARG A 83 15.70 1.10 -5.93
N ARG A 84 15.62 2.39 -5.61
CA ARG A 84 16.54 3.04 -4.67
C ARG A 84 16.38 2.52 -3.24
N VAL A 85 15.16 2.19 -2.82
CA VAL A 85 14.89 1.55 -1.53
C VAL A 85 15.52 0.16 -1.50
N ILE A 86 15.35 -0.64 -2.56
CA ILE A 86 15.97 -1.98 -2.68
C ILE A 86 17.49 -1.89 -2.55
N GLU A 87 18.13 -1.06 -3.38
CA GLU A 87 19.59 -0.89 -3.38
C GLU A 87 20.18 -0.46 -2.02
N GLN A 88 19.40 0.19 -1.15
CA GLN A 88 19.88 0.66 0.16
C GLN A 88 19.57 -0.31 1.30
N LEU A 89 18.50 -1.10 1.18
CA LEU A 89 17.92 -1.80 2.32
C LEU A 89 17.83 -3.32 2.17
N GLU A 90 17.97 -3.87 0.96
CA GLU A 90 17.81 -5.32 0.73
C GLU A 90 18.75 -6.21 1.55
N HIS A 91 19.91 -5.67 1.95
CA HIS A 91 20.87 -6.38 2.80
C HIS A 91 20.53 -6.33 4.30
N ARG A 92 19.57 -5.49 4.71
CA ARG A 92 19.24 -5.22 6.12
C ARG A 92 17.81 -5.64 6.48
N THR A 93 16.89 -5.57 5.52
CA THR A 93 15.47 -5.84 5.71
C THR A 93 14.90 -6.54 4.49
N LYS A 94 13.91 -7.40 4.72
CA LYS A 94 13.18 -8.05 3.64
C LYS A 94 12.30 -7.01 2.94
N ILE A 95 12.30 -7.02 1.61
CA ILE A 95 11.46 -6.13 0.82
C ILE A 95 10.39 -6.96 0.11
N ASP A 96 9.13 -6.62 0.36
CA ASP A 96 7.98 -7.30 -0.18
C ASP A 96 7.23 -6.41 -1.19
N LEU A 97 7.28 -6.84 -2.46
CA LEU A 97 6.56 -6.21 -3.58
C LEU A 97 5.34 -7.03 -4.01
N SER A 98 5.05 -8.15 -3.35
CA SER A 98 3.96 -9.06 -3.71
C SER A 98 2.60 -8.41 -3.51
N TYR A 99 2.43 -7.59 -2.47
CA TYR A 99 1.20 -6.83 -2.22
C TYR A 99 0.84 -5.89 -3.37
N LYS A 100 1.83 -5.19 -3.95
CA LYS A 100 1.60 -4.37 -5.14
C LYS A 100 1.10 -5.21 -6.32
N LYS A 101 1.66 -6.40 -6.52
CA LYS A 101 1.20 -7.34 -7.58
C LYS A 101 -0.22 -7.83 -7.31
N LYS A 102 -0.53 -8.22 -6.07
CA LYS A 102 -1.87 -8.65 -5.62
C LYS A 102 -2.91 -7.55 -5.90
N LEU A 103 -2.59 -6.30 -5.59
CA LEU A 103 -3.47 -5.16 -5.84
C LEU A 103 -3.78 -4.96 -7.33
N VAL A 104 -2.74 -5.05 -8.18
CA VAL A 104 -2.91 -4.96 -9.65
C VAL A 104 -3.79 -6.09 -10.17
N GLN A 105 -3.65 -7.31 -9.63
CA GLN A 105 -4.48 -8.46 -10.00
C GLN A 105 -5.95 -8.25 -9.60
N ILE A 106 -6.21 -7.87 -8.35
CA ILE A 106 -7.57 -7.60 -7.85
C ILE A 106 -8.27 -6.55 -8.71
N THR A 107 -7.57 -5.47 -9.02
CA THR A 107 -8.14 -4.31 -9.71
C THR A 107 -8.07 -4.43 -11.23
N SER A 108 -7.50 -5.52 -11.76
CA SER A 108 -7.22 -5.69 -13.20
C SER A 108 -6.47 -4.48 -13.80
N GLY A 109 -5.57 -3.87 -13.03
CA GLY A 109 -4.80 -2.69 -13.43
C GLY A 109 -5.59 -1.37 -13.52
N LYS A 110 -6.85 -1.34 -13.07
CA LYS A 110 -7.68 -0.11 -13.02
C LYS A 110 -7.16 0.89 -11.99
N ILE A 111 -6.44 0.42 -10.97
CA ILE A 111 -5.83 1.25 -9.94
C ILE A 111 -4.33 1.33 -10.23
N ARG A 112 -3.85 2.56 -10.48
CA ARG A 112 -2.43 2.82 -10.80
C ARG A 112 -1.68 3.53 -9.67
N ALA A 113 -2.41 4.26 -8.85
CA ALA A 113 -1.92 4.95 -7.67
C ALA A 113 -2.65 4.49 -6.40
N ILE A 114 -1.99 4.48 -5.24
CA ILE A 114 -2.62 4.01 -4.00
C ILE A 114 -3.74 4.94 -3.53
N GLU A 115 -3.60 6.26 -3.71
CA GLU A 115 -4.66 7.23 -3.39
C GLU A 115 -6.00 6.94 -4.09
N GLU A 116 -5.97 6.29 -5.25
CA GLU A 116 -7.17 5.92 -5.99
C GLU A 116 -8.01 4.86 -5.27
N LEU A 117 -7.42 4.09 -4.35
CA LEU A 117 -8.12 3.09 -3.54
C LEU A 117 -9.20 3.70 -2.64
N GLY A 118 -9.09 4.99 -2.30
CA GLY A 118 -10.12 5.67 -1.50
C GLY A 118 -11.52 5.58 -2.11
N ARG A 119 -11.64 5.35 -3.43
CA ARG A 119 -12.92 5.14 -4.11
C ARG A 119 -13.67 3.87 -3.67
N TYR A 120 -12.98 2.89 -3.06
CA TYR A 120 -13.61 1.66 -2.57
C TYR A 120 -14.31 1.84 -1.21
N GLU A 121 -14.05 2.94 -0.50
CA GLU A 121 -14.66 3.25 0.79
C GLU A 121 -16.19 3.24 0.69
N GLN A 122 -16.75 3.84 -0.37
CA GLN A 122 -18.21 3.88 -0.59
C GLN A 122 -18.81 2.50 -0.90
N PHE A 123 -18.02 1.56 -1.43
CA PHE A 123 -18.51 0.20 -1.74
C PHE A 123 -18.38 -0.73 -0.53
N LEU A 124 -17.41 -0.48 0.34
CA LEU A 124 -17.22 -1.24 1.58
C LEU A 124 -18.11 -0.74 2.72
N TYR A 125 -18.37 0.57 2.78
CA TYR A 125 -19.01 1.23 3.93
C TYR A 125 -20.12 2.22 3.55
N GLY A 126 -20.40 2.44 2.26
CA GLY A 126 -21.49 3.29 1.80
C GLY A 126 -22.86 2.60 1.87
N VAL A 127 -23.90 3.43 2.01
CA VAL A 127 -25.26 3.10 2.46
C VAL A 127 -25.94 1.96 1.67
N ALA A 128 -26.47 0.99 2.42
CA ALA A 128 -27.36 -0.12 2.07
C ALA A 128 -26.75 -1.36 1.39
N GLY A 129 -26.56 -2.41 2.20
CA GLY A 129 -27.23 -3.67 1.89
C GLY A 129 -26.39 -4.89 1.53
N PHE A 130 -25.06 -4.80 1.48
CA PHE A 130 -24.25 -5.99 1.32
C PHE A 130 -23.15 -6.06 2.37
N SER A 131 -23.52 -6.58 3.54
CA SER A 131 -22.56 -7.29 4.37
C SER A 131 -22.12 -8.54 3.58
N TYR A 132 -20.92 -8.48 3.01
CA TYR A 132 -20.18 -9.68 2.55
C TYR A 132 -19.22 -10.11 3.65
#